data_AF-A0A8I6WDE6-F1
#
_entry.id   AF-A0A8I6WDE6-F1
#
_cell.length_a   1.000
_cell.length_b   1.000
_cell.length_c   1.000
_cell.angle_alpha   90.00
_cell.angle_beta   90.00
_cell.angle_gamma   90.00
#
_symmetry.space_group_name_H-M   'P 1'
#
loop_
_entity.id
_entity.type
_entity.pdbx_description
1 polymer ?
#
loop_
_entity_poly.entity_id
_entity_poly.type
_entity_poly.pdbx_seq_one_letter_code
_entity_poly.pdbx_strand_id
1 'polypeptide(L)'
;MRSRKEKDSDFFFEYMLDKEGRLKSMLWCDAQSRRDYQDYGDVVVFDSTYKMNRYGMPFIPFVGVNNHRCTTVFACAIVSDETEGTYVWLLETFLKANCQVKPKSVITDGDASMIRAIRTVLSDIFHRLCSWHVEKNMQRHLYHKSFMEFKSLIYYATSRANFEKRWNAFIVR
;
A
#
# COMPACT_ATOMS: atom_id res chain seq x y z
N MET A 1 0.23 -4.47 22.76
CA MET A 1 1.51 -4.06 22.15
C MET A 1 2.69 -4.14 23.11
N ARG A 2 2.67 -3.43 24.25
CA ARG A 2 3.77 -3.49 25.24
C ARG A 2 4.12 -4.91 25.71
N SER A 3 3.11 -5.69 26.11
CA SER A 3 3.32 -7.10 26.48
C SER A 3 3.84 -8.00 25.36
N ARG A 4 3.64 -7.64 24.08
CA ARG A 4 4.28 -8.34 22.95
C ARG A 4 5.73 -7.93 22.81
N LYS A 5 6.04 -6.63 22.94
CA LYS A 5 7.41 -6.11 22.94
C LYS A 5 8.30 -6.71 24.04
N GLU A 6 7.71 -6.99 25.21
CA GLU A 6 8.41 -7.66 26.32
C GLU A 6 8.77 -9.11 26.00
N LYS A 7 7.95 -9.80 25.19
CA LYS A 7 8.15 -11.21 24.81
C LYS A 7 9.00 -11.37 23.55
N ASP A 8 8.95 -10.38 22.67
CA ASP A 8 9.64 -10.35 21.39
C ASP A 8 10.34 -9.00 21.25
N SER A 9 11.67 -9.00 21.45
CA SER A 9 12.50 -7.81 21.37
C SER A 9 12.50 -7.19 19.97
N ASP A 10 12.17 -7.97 18.93
CA ASP A 10 12.10 -7.50 17.55
C ASP A 10 10.70 -7.02 17.14
N PHE A 11 9.68 -7.26 17.96
CA PHE A 11 8.37 -6.64 17.79
C PHE A 11 8.52 -5.12 17.78
N PHE A 12 7.90 -4.43 16.83
CA PHE A 12 7.95 -2.97 16.74
C PHE A 12 6.53 -2.42 16.72
N PHE A 13 6.31 -1.33 17.44
CA PHE A 13 5.09 -0.56 17.31
C PHE A 13 5.33 0.90 17.72
N GLU A 14 4.62 1.81 17.06
CA GLU A 14 4.51 3.21 17.45
C GLU A 14 3.08 3.67 17.30
N TYR A 15 2.70 4.70 18.07
CA TYR A 15 1.36 5.25 18.06
C TYR A 15 1.36 6.75 18.32
N MET A 16 0.34 7.42 17.82
CA MET A 16 0.02 8.82 18.10
C MET A 16 -1.29 8.90 18.86
N LEU A 17 -1.37 9.86 19.79
CA LEU A 17 -2.60 10.22 20.48
C LEU A 17 -3.11 11.57 19.97
N ASP A 18 -4.42 11.79 20.03
CA ASP A 18 -5.01 13.11 19.86
C ASP A 18 -4.88 13.97 21.13
N LYS A 19 -5.45 15.19 21.10
CA LYS A 19 -5.36 16.14 22.21
C LYS A 19 -6.11 15.63 23.46
N GLU A 20 -7.09 14.75 23.25
CA GLU A 20 -7.92 14.13 24.27
C GLU A 20 -7.34 12.79 24.76
N GLY A 21 -6.14 12.42 24.30
CA GLY A 21 -5.43 11.20 24.70
C GLY A 21 -5.96 9.92 24.05
N ARG A 22 -6.79 10.01 23.01
CA ARG A 22 -7.35 8.87 22.28
C ARG A 22 -6.41 8.45 21.17
N LEU A 23 -6.48 7.18 20.78
CA LEU A 23 -5.63 6.65 19.72
C LEU A 23 -5.96 7.32 18.38
N LYS A 24 -4.97 8.04 17.84
CA LYS A 24 -5.05 8.69 16.52
C LYS A 24 -4.50 7.78 15.43
N SER A 25 -3.32 7.22 15.64
CA SER A 25 -2.68 6.33 14.66
C SER A 25 -1.80 5.32 15.35
N MET A 26 -1.63 4.14 14.77
CA MET A 26 -0.75 3.10 15.27
C MET A 26 -0.22 2.27 14.10
N LEU A 27 1.07 1.99 14.10
CA LEU A 27 1.69 1.00 13.24
C LEU A 27 2.35 -0.06 14.11
N TRP A 28 2.30 -1.32 13.67
CA TRP A 28 3.04 -2.40 14.30
C TRP A 28 3.50 -3.44 13.28
N CYS A 29 4.57 -4.14 13.61
CA CYS A 29 5.05 -5.32 12.91
C CYS A 29 5.70 -6.27 13.93
N ASP A 30 5.54 -7.58 13.72
CA ASP A 30 6.25 -8.58 14.52
C ASP A 30 7.63 -8.88 13.93
N ALA A 31 8.43 -9.66 14.66
CA ALA A 31 9.77 -10.03 14.24
C ALA A 31 9.79 -10.72 12.86
N GLN A 32 8.77 -11.52 12.54
CA GLN A 32 8.72 -12.24 11.28
C GLN A 32 8.43 -11.27 10.13
N SER A 33 7.44 -10.40 10.28
CA SER A 33 7.12 -9.35 9.31
C SER A 33 8.32 -8.47 8.97
N ARG A 34 9.15 -8.11 9.97
CA ARG A 34 10.37 -7.32 9.76
C ARG A 34 11.44 -8.10 8.99
N ARG A 35 11.63 -9.39 9.29
CA ARG A 35 12.54 -10.27 8.52
C ARG A 35 12.05 -10.45 7.08
N ASP A 36 10.77 -10.73 6.92
CA ASP A 36 10.14 -10.89 5.61
C ASP A 36 10.29 -9.63 4.76
N TYR A 37 10.24 -8.43 5.35
CA TYR A 37 10.49 -7.20 4.61
C TYR A 37 11.93 -7.09 4.11
N GLN A 38 12.93 -7.57 4.87
CA GLN A 38 14.31 -7.55 4.42
C GLN A 38 14.53 -8.45 3.19
N ASP A 39 13.80 -9.58 3.12
CA ASP A 39 13.95 -10.54 2.03
C ASP A 39 13.04 -10.21 0.82
N TYR A 40 11.84 -9.68 1.07
CA TYR A 40 10.76 -9.56 0.08
C TYR A 40 10.19 -8.14 -0.08
N GLY A 41 10.76 -7.14 0.60
CA GLY A 41 10.26 -5.75 0.65
C GLY A 41 10.53 -4.89 -0.59
N ASP A 42 11.05 -5.47 -1.67
CA ASP A 42 11.32 -4.75 -2.92
C ASP A 42 10.06 -4.10 -3.52
N VAL A 43 8.92 -4.79 -3.42
CA VAL A 43 7.61 -4.30 -3.88
C VAL A 43 6.62 -4.39 -2.73
N VAL A 44 6.06 -3.24 -2.34
CA VAL A 44 5.09 -3.15 -1.25
C VAL A 44 3.76 -2.65 -1.77
N VAL A 45 2.70 -3.37 -1.46
CA VAL A 45 1.31 -2.97 -1.68
C VAL A 45 0.75 -2.54 -0.34
N PHE A 46 0.14 -1.37 -0.29
CA PHE A 46 -0.63 -0.94 0.87
C PHE A 46 -1.77 -0.04 0.44
N ASP A 47 -2.87 -0.16 1.15
CA ASP A 47 -4.10 0.55 0.87
C ASP A 47 -4.96 0.64 2.14
N SER A 48 -5.77 1.68 2.26
CA SER A 48 -6.70 1.81 3.38
C SER A 48 -7.95 0.99 3.14
N THR A 49 -8.11 -0.06 3.94
CA THR A 49 -9.37 -0.80 3.99
C THR A 49 -10.40 0.04 4.75
N TYR A 50 -11.58 0.20 4.15
CA TYR A 50 -12.65 1.06 4.66
C TYR A 50 -13.10 0.64 6.06
N LYS A 51 -12.68 1.39 7.08
CA LYS A 51 -13.34 1.53 8.40
C LYS A 51 -13.84 0.22 9.05
N MET A 52 -13.08 -0.87 8.90
CA MET A 52 -13.52 -2.22 9.23
C MET A 52 -13.58 -2.52 10.75
N ASN A 53 -13.10 -1.62 11.61
CA ASN A 53 -13.13 -1.81 13.06
C ASN A 53 -14.31 -1.08 13.72
N ARG A 54 -14.63 -1.46 14.96
CA ARG A 54 -15.72 -0.89 15.76
C ARG A 54 -15.66 0.64 15.95
N TYR A 55 -14.52 1.25 15.64
CA TYR A 55 -14.27 2.68 15.77
C TYR A 55 -14.31 3.41 14.43
N GLY A 56 -14.57 2.69 13.32
CA GLY A 56 -14.58 3.26 11.99
C GLY A 56 -13.24 3.83 11.55
N MET A 57 -12.12 3.31 12.09
CA MET A 57 -10.77 3.75 11.73
C MET A 57 -10.26 2.93 10.54
N PRO A 58 -9.72 3.55 9.48
CA PRO A 58 -9.08 2.82 8.39
C PRO A 58 -7.96 1.89 8.87
N PHE A 59 -7.91 0.69 8.28
CA PHE A 59 -6.87 -0.30 8.54
C PHE A 59 -6.02 -0.47 7.27
N ILE A 60 -4.69 -0.34 7.42
CA ILE A 60 -3.73 -0.31 6.32
C ILE A 60 -2.71 -1.43 6.51
N PRO A 61 -2.87 -2.58 5.82
CA PRO A 61 -1.84 -3.60 5.78
C PRO A 61 -0.76 -3.24 4.75
N PHE A 62 0.49 -3.39 5.13
CA PHE A 62 1.64 -3.34 4.23
C PHE A 62 2.00 -4.77 3.86
N VAL A 63 1.85 -5.12 2.58
CA VAL A 63 2.02 -6.49 2.10
C VAL A 63 2.92 -6.56 0.87
N GLY A 64 3.51 -7.72 0.65
CA GLY A 64 4.23 -8.07 -0.57
C GLY A 64 3.97 -9.53 -0.94
N VAL A 65 4.87 -10.10 -1.74
CA VAL A 65 4.83 -11.52 -2.11
C VAL A 65 6.19 -12.15 -1.84
N ASN A 66 6.19 -13.35 -1.27
CA ASN A 66 7.42 -14.13 -1.10
C ASN A 66 7.75 -14.97 -2.34
N ASN A 67 8.85 -15.72 -2.28
CA ASN A 67 9.31 -16.61 -3.35
C ASN A 67 8.32 -17.74 -3.72
N HIS A 68 7.35 -18.02 -2.87
CA HIS A 68 6.27 -18.98 -3.12
C HIS A 68 5.01 -18.34 -3.70
N ARG A 69 5.05 -17.04 -4.03
CA ARG A 69 3.91 -16.25 -4.50
C ARG A 69 2.79 -16.15 -3.46
N CYS A 70 3.12 -16.33 -2.19
CA CYS A 70 2.17 -16.13 -1.10
C CYS A 70 2.21 -14.67 -0.66
N THR A 71 1.05 -14.13 -0.29
CA THR A 71 0.96 -12.82 0.35
C THR A 71 1.72 -12.84 1.67
N THR A 72 2.57 -11.84 1.87
CA THR A 72 3.41 -11.69 3.06
C THR A 72 3.15 -10.33 3.68
N VAL A 73 2.93 -10.27 5.00
CA VAL A 73 2.61 -9.04 5.72
C VAL A 73 3.87 -8.47 6.36
N PHE A 74 4.20 -7.23 6.05
CA PHE A 74 5.38 -6.51 6.56
C PHE A 74 5.06 -5.59 7.73
N ALA A 75 3.85 -5.03 7.75
CA ALA A 75 3.34 -4.24 8.87
C ALA A 75 1.84 -4.09 8.76
N CYS A 76 1.21 -3.69 9.85
CA CYS A 76 -0.18 -3.30 9.88
C CYS A 76 -0.30 -1.94 10.56
N ALA A 77 -1.29 -1.15 10.13
CA ALA A 77 -1.58 0.12 10.76
C ALA A 77 -3.06 0.40 10.86
N ILE A 78 -3.40 1.27 11.81
CA ILE A 78 -4.72 1.85 12.00
C ILE A 78 -4.53 3.36 12.10
N VAL A 79 -5.36 4.13 11.39
CA VAL A 79 -5.30 5.60 11.37
C VAL A 79 -6.70 6.18 11.62
N SER A 80 -6.79 7.38 12.20
CA SER A 80 -8.06 8.07 12.47
C SER A 80 -8.61 8.78 11.24
N ASP A 81 -7.72 9.17 10.33
CA ASP A 81 -8.00 9.98 9.15
C ASP A 81 -7.02 9.65 8.02
N GLU A 82 -7.41 9.98 6.80
CA GLU A 82 -6.67 9.72 5.56
C GLU A 82 -6.03 11.01 5.04
N THR A 83 -5.45 11.78 5.96
CA THR A 83 -4.75 13.03 5.61
C THR A 83 -3.30 12.76 5.23
N GLU A 84 -2.73 13.67 4.45
CA GLU A 84 -1.32 13.59 4.04
C GLU A 84 -0.38 13.51 5.25
N GLY A 85 -0.59 14.33 6.28
CA GLY A 85 0.25 14.30 7.49
C GLY A 85 0.20 12.97 8.23
N THR A 86 -0.97 12.32 8.27
CA THR A 86 -1.11 10.98 8.85
C THR A 86 -0.38 9.92 8.02
N TYR A 87 -0.45 9.99 6.69
CA TYR A 87 0.30 9.08 5.82
C TYR A 87 1.82 9.34 5.85
N VAL A 88 2.27 10.59 6.00
CA VAL A 88 3.70 10.91 6.18
C VAL A 88 4.21 10.22 7.44
N TRP A 89 3.55 10.43 8.58
CA TRP A 89 3.92 9.76 9.82
C TRP A 89 3.92 8.23 9.67
N LEU A 90 2.91 7.69 8.98
CA LEU A 90 2.78 6.26 8.76
C LEU A 90 3.97 5.68 7.98
N LEU A 91 4.36 6.33 6.88
CA LEU A 91 5.47 5.90 6.03
C LEU A 91 6.82 6.05 6.75
N GLU A 92 7.04 7.16 7.48
CA GLU A 92 8.24 7.35 8.30
C GLU A 92 8.36 6.26 9.38
N THR A 93 7.24 5.93 10.03
CA THR A 93 7.17 4.88 11.03
C THR A 93 7.43 3.50 10.44
N PHE A 94 6.90 3.23 9.24
CA PHE A 94 7.16 2.00 8.50
C PHE A 94 8.64 1.84 8.14
N LEU A 95 9.29 2.91 7.66
CA LEU A 95 10.73 2.90 7.38
C LEU A 95 11.55 2.70 8.64
N LYS A 96 11.19 3.37 9.74
CA LYS A 96 11.86 3.20 11.03
C LYS A 96 11.79 1.76 11.54
N ALA A 97 10.62 1.12 11.40
CA ALA A 97 10.45 -0.29 11.75
C ALA A 97 11.38 -1.22 10.97
N ASN A 98 11.68 -0.84 9.71
CA ASN A 98 12.45 -1.63 8.76
C ASN A 98 13.87 -1.08 8.51
N CYS A 99 14.48 -0.50 9.54
CA CYS A 99 15.87 -0.04 9.51
C CYS A 99 16.18 0.97 8.39
N GLN A 100 15.21 1.82 8.05
CA GLN A 100 15.29 2.83 6.99
C GLN A 100 15.51 2.26 5.57
N VAL A 101 15.27 0.96 5.37
CA VAL A 101 15.32 0.34 4.05
C VAL A 101 14.06 0.72 3.27
N LYS A 102 14.23 1.47 2.17
CA LYS A 102 13.13 1.84 1.27
C LYS A 102 12.79 0.71 0.29
N PRO A 103 11.51 0.50 -0.06
CA PRO A 103 11.14 -0.40 -1.15
C PRO A 103 11.56 0.21 -2.50
N LYS A 104 11.70 -0.62 -3.53
CA LYS A 104 11.97 -0.15 -4.91
C LYS A 104 10.69 0.35 -5.59
N SER A 105 9.56 -0.24 -5.26
CA SER A 105 8.26 0.16 -5.78
C SER A 105 7.16 0.01 -4.74
N VAL A 106 6.19 0.93 -4.80
CA VAL A 106 4.95 0.82 -4.03
C VAL A 106 3.74 0.84 -4.94
N ILE A 107 2.71 0.09 -4.54
CA ILE A 107 1.44 -0.03 -5.25
C ILE A 107 0.31 0.39 -4.32
N THR A 108 -0.47 1.40 -4.70
CA THR A 108 -1.61 1.90 -3.90
C THR A 108 -2.85 2.12 -4.77
N ASP A 109 -3.98 2.47 -4.17
CA ASP A 109 -5.26 2.73 -4.86
C ASP A 109 -5.30 4.06 -5.63
N GLY A 110 -4.37 4.97 -5.35
CA GLY A 110 -4.29 6.30 -5.97
C GLY A 110 -4.89 7.43 -5.15
N ASP A 111 -5.12 7.25 -3.85
CA ASP A 111 -5.52 8.34 -2.97
C ASP A 111 -4.55 9.53 -3.05
N ALA A 112 -5.10 10.74 -3.14
CA ALA A 112 -4.33 11.95 -3.38
C ALA A 112 -3.44 12.31 -2.17
N SER A 113 -3.91 12.08 -0.95
CA SER A 113 -3.13 12.32 0.27
C SER A 113 -1.98 11.33 0.40
N MET A 114 -2.22 10.06 0.08
CA MET A 114 -1.21 9.01 0.05
C MET A 114 -0.16 9.26 -1.05
N ILE A 115 -0.57 9.70 -2.25
CA ILE A 115 0.35 10.12 -3.32
C ILE A 115 1.29 11.22 -2.84
N ARG A 116 0.77 12.26 -2.17
CA ARG A 116 1.60 13.36 -1.67
C ARG A 116 2.56 12.88 -0.58
N ALA A 117 2.09 12.06 0.36
CA ALA A 117 2.94 11.49 1.39
C ALA A 117 4.05 10.59 0.83
N ILE A 118 3.76 9.75 -0.17
CA ILE A 118 4.77 8.92 -0.86
C ILE A 118 5.83 9.80 -1.51
N ARG A 119 5.44 10.88 -2.20
CA ARG A 119 6.40 11.82 -2.82
C ARG A 119 7.30 12.50 -1.78
N THR A 120 6.76 12.77 -0.60
CA THR A 120 7.50 13.40 0.50
C THR A 120 8.48 12.44 1.18
N VAL A 121 8.05 11.22 1.53
CA VAL A 121 8.85 10.28 2.36
C VAL A 121 9.67 9.30 1.53
N LEU A 122 9.09 8.82 0.43
CA LEU A 122 9.67 7.82 -0.47
C LEU A 122 10.05 8.48 -1.80
N SER A 123 10.84 9.55 -1.75
CA SER A 123 11.46 10.10 -2.96
C SER A 123 12.25 8.98 -3.67
N ASP A 124 12.24 9.01 -5.00
CA ASP A 124 13.04 8.13 -5.88
C ASP A 124 12.60 6.67 -6.00
N ILE A 125 11.37 6.34 -5.59
CA ILE A 125 10.78 5.01 -5.82
C ILE A 125 9.77 5.01 -6.98
N PHE A 126 9.49 3.82 -7.52
CA PHE A 126 8.39 3.67 -8.47
C PHE A 126 7.04 3.57 -7.76
N HIS A 127 6.24 4.64 -7.82
CA HIS A 127 4.83 4.57 -7.46
C HIS A 127 3.99 4.02 -8.63
N ARG A 128 3.15 3.03 -8.34
CA ARG A 128 2.24 2.38 -9.28
C ARG A 128 0.82 2.35 -8.70
N LEU A 129 -0.16 2.34 -9.60
CA LEU A 129 -1.57 2.15 -9.22
C LEU A 129 -1.91 0.66 -9.18
N CYS A 130 -2.71 0.26 -8.22
CA CYS A 130 -3.22 -1.10 -8.09
C CYS A 130 -4.11 -1.44 -9.28
N SER A 131 -3.74 -2.47 -10.04
CA SER A 131 -4.47 -2.90 -11.22
C SER A 131 -5.91 -3.30 -10.91
N TRP A 132 -6.15 -3.84 -9.71
CA TRP A 132 -7.50 -4.18 -9.25
C TRP A 132 -8.39 -2.95 -9.08
N HIS A 133 -7.87 -1.87 -8.48
CA HIS A 133 -8.62 -0.61 -8.33
C HIS A 133 -8.90 0.03 -9.70
N VAL A 134 -7.90 0.04 -10.58
CA VAL A 134 -8.07 0.51 -11.96
C VAL A 134 -9.14 -0.30 -12.68
N GLU A 135 -9.10 -1.64 -12.60
CA GLU A 135 -10.11 -2.52 -13.19
C GLU A 135 -11.51 -2.24 -12.62
N LYS A 136 -11.65 -2.12 -11.29
CA LYS A 136 -12.94 -1.80 -10.65
C LYS A 136 -13.50 -0.47 -11.09
N ASN A 137 -12.65 0.54 -11.27
CA ASN A 137 -13.08 1.82 -11.80
C ASN A 137 -13.55 1.69 -13.25
N MET A 138 -12.80 0.98 -14.10
CA MET A 138 -13.16 0.78 -15.50
C MET A 138 -14.41 -0.07 -15.69
N GLN A 139 -14.65 -1.06 -14.84
CA GLN A 139 -15.87 -1.86 -14.86
C GLN A 139 -17.14 -1.01 -14.70
N ARG A 140 -17.06 0.11 -13.96
CA ARG A 140 -18.19 1.03 -13.73
C ARG A 140 -18.45 1.97 -14.91
N HIS A 141 -17.42 2.27 -15.70
CA HIS A 141 -17.46 3.32 -16.72
C HIS A 141 -17.42 2.79 -18.16
N LEU A 142 -17.07 1.52 -18.37
CA LEU A 142 -17.02 0.89 -19.68
C LEU A 142 -18.15 -0.11 -19.87
N TYR A 143 -18.72 -0.15 -21.06
CA TYR A 143 -19.60 -1.23 -21.48
C TYR A 143 -18.85 -2.56 -21.55
N HIS A 144 -19.57 -3.67 -21.39
CA HIS A 144 -19.00 -5.02 -21.23
C HIS A 144 -17.90 -5.37 -22.25
N LYS A 145 -18.13 -5.09 -23.54
CA LYS A 145 -17.15 -5.38 -24.61
C LYS A 145 -15.86 -4.57 -24.41
N SER A 146 -15.96 -3.26 -24.21
CA SER A 146 -14.81 -2.38 -23.99
C SER A 146 -14.08 -2.73 -22.69
N PHE A 147 -14.80 -3.17 -21.66
CA PHE A 147 -14.20 -3.64 -20.40
C PHE A 147 -13.37 -4.92 -20.60
N MET A 148 -13.85 -5.88 -21.40
CA MET A 148 -13.07 -7.09 -21.70
C MET A 148 -11.82 -6.78 -22.53
N GLU A 149 -11.93 -5.88 -23.51
CA GLU A 149 -10.77 -5.38 -24.25
C GLU A 149 -9.78 -4.67 -23.32
N PHE A 150 -10.27 -3.81 -22.42
CA PHE A 150 -9.46 -3.14 -21.41
C PHE A 150 -8.71 -4.15 -20.54
N LYS A 151 -9.38 -5.18 -19.99
CA LYS A 151 -8.71 -6.25 -19.22
C LYS A 151 -7.59 -6.93 -20.00
N SER A 152 -7.79 -7.20 -21.29
CA SER A 152 -6.74 -7.76 -22.16
C SER A 152 -5.57 -6.79 -22.36
N LEU A 153 -5.78 -5.47 -22.28
CA LEU A 153 -4.68 -4.49 -22.34
C LEU A 153 -3.81 -4.52 -21.08
N ILE A 154 -4.43 -4.52 -19.90
CA ILE A 154 -3.70 -4.40 -18.62
C ILE A 154 -3.07 -5.71 -18.13
N TYR A 155 -3.64 -6.88 -18.42
CA TYR A 155 -3.11 -8.16 -17.92
C TYR A 155 -2.26 -8.95 -18.92
N TYR A 156 -2.29 -8.59 -20.21
CA TYR A 156 -1.47 -9.27 -21.20
C TYR A 156 -0.05 -8.69 -21.23
N ALA A 157 0.93 -9.49 -20.81
CA ALA A 157 2.33 -9.11 -20.87
C ALA A 157 2.76 -8.82 -22.32
N THR A 158 3.22 -7.60 -22.57
CA THR A 158 3.67 -7.15 -23.89
C THR A 158 4.76 -6.10 -23.76
N SER A 159 5.44 -5.78 -24.87
CA SER A 159 6.44 -4.70 -24.87
C SER A 159 5.76 -3.35 -24.66
N ARG A 160 6.49 -2.37 -24.12
CA ARG A 160 5.99 -0.99 -23.97
C ARG A 160 5.43 -0.44 -25.29
N ALA A 161 6.16 -0.62 -26.40
CA ALA A 161 5.72 -0.15 -27.72
C ALA A 161 4.38 -0.78 -28.15
N ASN A 162 4.20 -2.08 -27.92
CA ASN A 162 2.95 -2.77 -28.23
C ASN A 162 1.81 -2.33 -27.29
N PHE A 163 2.09 -2.11 -26.01
CA PHE A 163 1.12 -1.57 -25.07
C PHE A 163 0.62 -0.18 -25.52
N GLU A 164 1.54 0.76 -25.79
CA GLU A 164 1.20 2.12 -26.24
C GLU A 164 0.39 2.10 -27.54
N LYS A 165 0.77 1.26 -28.51
CA LYS A 165 0.01 1.09 -29.76
C LYS A 165 -1.42 0.62 -29.49
N ARG A 166 -1.60 -0.41 -28.65
CA ARG A 166 -2.93 -0.95 -28.33
C ARG A 166 -3.75 0.02 -27.48
N TRP A 167 -3.12 0.74 -26.57
CA TRP A 167 -3.74 1.78 -25.73
C TRP A 167 -4.27 2.93 -26.59
N ASN A 168 -3.47 3.46 -27.51
CA ASN A 168 -3.88 4.52 -28.42
C ASN A 168 -5.05 4.08 -29.31
N ALA A 169 -5.06 2.83 -29.77
CA ALA A 169 -6.18 2.28 -30.53
C ALA A 169 -7.47 2.11 -29.68
N PHE A 170 -7.33 1.95 -28.36
CA PHE A 170 -8.46 1.78 -27.44
C PHE A 170 -9.13 3.11 -27.07
N ILE A 171 -8.34 4.17 -26.80
CA ILE A 171 -8.86 5.47 -26.33
C ILE A 171 -9.49 6.35 -27.43
N VAL A 172 -9.25 6.03 -28.71
CA VAL A 172 -9.76 6.82 -29.87
C VAL A 172 -11.17 6.36 -30.31
N ARG A 173 -11.74 5.35 -29.64
CA ARG A 173 -13.09 4.85 -29.89
C ARG A 173 -14.14 5.61 -29.09
#